data_AF-A0AAJ6HS43-F1
#
_entry.id   AF-A0AAJ6HS43-F1
#
_cell.length_a   1.000
_cell.length_b   1.000
_cell.length_c   1.000
_cell.angle_alpha   90.00
_cell.angle_beta   90.00
_cell.angle_gamma   90.00
#
_symmetry.space_group_name_H-M   'P 1'
#
loop_
_entity.id
_entity.type
_entity.pdbx_description
1 polymer ?
#
loop_
_entity_poly.entity_id
_entity_poly.type
_entity_poly.pdbx_seq_one_letter_code
_entity_poly.pdbx_strand_id
1 'polypeptide(L)'
;MEPGVFRSDFLDASSLSTAAQRIGAYEGTPAHATLEWSDTANHTQLGDPVKGAALIYEVTGGDKLPGHLALGRDAIERQLVKIGSIQDDLAAWRDRSAATACDDAA
;
A
#
# COMPACT_ATOMS: atom_id res chain seq x y z
N MET A 1 -6.81 4.31 -5.50
CA MET A 1 -7.04 2.86 -5.31
C MET A 1 -5.75 2.25 -4.82
N GLU A 2 -5.77 1.58 -3.68
CA GLU A 2 -4.58 1.02 -3.03
C GLU A 2 -4.84 -0.46 -2.74
N PRO A 3 -4.55 -1.36 -3.70
CA PRO A 3 -4.81 -2.77 -3.53
C PRO A 3 -3.82 -3.43 -2.58
N GLY A 4 -4.34 -4.31 -1.74
CA GLY A 4 -3.55 -5.33 -1.07
C GLY A 4 -3.14 -6.42 -2.05
N VAL A 5 -2.51 -7.47 -1.51
CA VAL A 5 -2.09 -8.61 -2.34
C VAL A 5 -3.31 -9.46 -2.69
N PHE A 6 -3.75 -9.44 -3.95
CA PHE A 6 -4.87 -10.24 -4.46
C PHE A 6 -4.41 -11.61 -4.99
N ARG A 7 -5.20 -12.66 -4.76
CA ARG A 7 -5.00 -14.00 -5.35
C ARG A 7 -5.28 -13.99 -6.84
N SER A 8 -4.30 -13.56 -7.61
CA SER A 8 -4.28 -13.61 -9.07
C SER A 8 -2.96 -14.21 -9.55
N ASP A 9 -2.88 -14.50 -10.85
CA ASP A 9 -1.68 -15.01 -11.50
C ASP A 9 -0.57 -13.95 -11.65
N PHE A 10 -0.69 -12.80 -10.98
CA PHE A 10 0.28 -11.70 -11.10
C PHE A 10 1.71 -12.13 -10.72
N LEU A 11 1.83 -12.99 -9.70
CA LEU A 11 3.11 -13.53 -9.22
C LEU A 11 3.50 -14.85 -9.91
N ASP A 12 2.68 -15.36 -10.82
CA ASP A 12 3.01 -16.54 -11.61
C ASP A 12 4.16 -16.24 -12.58
N ALA A 13 4.99 -17.24 -12.89
CA ALA A 13 6.11 -17.09 -13.80
C ALA A 13 5.70 -16.68 -15.24
N SER A 14 4.44 -16.89 -15.62
CA SER A 14 3.87 -16.40 -16.89
C SER A 14 3.60 -14.88 -16.90
N SER A 15 3.56 -14.23 -15.74
CA SER A 15 3.24 -12.81 -15.57
C SER A 15 4.41 -12.02 -14.97
N LEU A 16 5.00 -12.52 -13.86
CA LEU A 16 6.07 -11.83 -13.14
C LEU A 16 7.42 -12.06 -13.85
N SER A 17 7.94 -11.00 -14.46
CA SER A 17 9.30 -10.99 -14.99
C SER A 17 10.30 -10.56 -13.91
N THR A 18 11.31 -11.39 -13.68
CA THR A 18 12.43 -11.08 -12.77
C THR A 18 13.75 -11.02 -13.54
N ALA A 19 14.72 -10.30 -12.99
CA ALA A 19 16.04 -10.22 -13.58
C ALA A 19 16.72 -11.60 -13.60
N ALA A 20 17.27 -11.99 -14.75
CA ALA A 20 17.97 -13.27 -14.90
C ALA A 20 19.22 -13.40 -14.01
N GLN A 21 19.81 -12.28 -13.61
CA GLN A 21 20.93 -12.23 -12.68
C GLN A 21 20.56 -11.43 -11.43
N ARG A 22 20.77 -12.03 -10.26
CA ARG A 22 20.66 -11.34 -8.97
C ARG A 22 22.00 -10.69 -8.61
N ILE A 23 21.95 -9.46 -8.11
CA ILE A 23 23.13 -8.72 -7.66
C ILE A 23 23.28 -8.97 -6.15
N GLY A 24 24.39 -9.59 -5.73
CA GLY A 24 24.63 -9.95 -4.33
C GLY A 24 24.60 -8.76 -3.35
N ALA A 25 24.84 -7.53 -3.82
CA ALA A 25 24.74 -6.32 -3.00
C ALA A 25 23.35 -6.06 -2.40
N TYR A 26 22.29 -6.70 -2.92
CA TYR A 26 20.94 -6.60 -2.38
C TYR A 26 20.59 -7.70 -1.37
N GLU A 27 21.48 -8.66 -1.10
CA GLU A 27 21.22 -9.69 -0.10
C GLU A 27 20.94 -9.09 1.28
N GLY A 28 19.92 -9.60 1.98
CA GLY A 28 19.48 -9.09 3.29
C GLY A 28 18.73 -7.76 3.24
N THR A 29 18.59 -7.13 2.07
CA THR A 29 17.82 -5.90 1.92
C THR A 29 16.33 -6.19 1.70
N PRO A 30 15.43 -5.20 1.88
CA PRO A 30 14.02 -5.35 1.54
C PRO A 30 13.76 -5.79 0.09
N ALA A 31 14.67 -5.44 -0.84
CA ALA A 31 14.57 -5.89 -2.22
C ALA A 31 14.74 -7.42 -2.32
N HIS A 32 15.70 -8.00 -1.60
CA HIS A 32 15.85 -9.45 -1.53
C HIS A 32 14.62 -10.11 -0.91
N ALA A 33 14.16 -9.61 0.24
CA ALA A 33 12.97 -10.16 0.91
C ALA A 33 11.70 -10.12 0.04
N THR A 34 11.55 -9.09 -0.80
CA THR A 34 10.41 -8.98 -1.74
C THR A 34 10.46 -10.06 -2.82
N LEU A 35 11.65 -10.38 -3.35
CA LEU A 35 11.82 -11.44 -4.34
C LEU A 35 11.54 -12.82 -3.73
N GLU A 36 12.09 -13.11 -2.54
CA GLU A 36 11.81 -14.38 -1.83
C GLU A 36 10.33 -14.56 -1.50
N TRP A 37 9.67 -13.47 -1.07
CA TRP A 37 8.23 -13.50 -0.83
C TRP A 37 7.48 -13.80 -2.13
N SER A 38 7.84 -13.14 -3.24
CA SER A 38 7.17 -13.35 -4.54
C SER A 38 7.28 -14.79 -5.03
N ASP A 39 8.42 -15.45 -4.78
CA ASP A 39 8.67 -16.85 -5.15
C ASP A 39 7.71 -17.83 -4.44
N THR A 40 7.11 -17.45 -3.30
CA THR A 40 6.26 -18.33 -2.47
C THR A 40 4.82 -17.82 -2.30
N ALA A 41 4.54 -16.57 -2.67
CA ALA A 41 3.28 -15.90 -2.39
C ALA A 41 2.19 -16.13 -3.45
N ASN A 42 2.51 -16.71 -4.61
CA ASN A 42 1.51 -16.96 -5.64
C ASN A 42 0.38 -17.85 -5.11
N HIS A 43 -0.87 -17.47 -5.35
CA HIS A 43 -2.11 -18.07 -4.84
C HIS A 43 -2.29 -18.11 -3.31
N THR A 44 -1.31 -17.67 -2.51
CA THR A 44 -1.43 -17.57 -1.05
C THR A 44 -1.71 -16.14 -0.58
N GLN A 45 -1.75 -15.18 -1.51
CA GLN A 45 -2.16 -13.80 -1.28
C GLN A 45 -3.48 -13.71 -0.47
N LEU A 46 -3.70 -12.64 0.28
CA LEU A 46 -4.85 -12.55 1.21
C LEU A 46 -6.16 -12.14 0.52
N GLY A 47 -6.05 -11.27 -0.49
CA GLY A 47 -7.18 -10.66 -1.16
C GLY A 47 -7.85 -11.59 -2.17
N ASP A 48 -9.14 -11.37 -2.37
CA ASP A 48 -9.93 -11.98 -3.44
C ASP A 48 -10.15 -10.96 -4.56
N PRO A 49 -9.64 -11.19 -5.79
CA PRO A 49 -9.75 -10.23 -6.88
C PRO A 49 -11.20 -10.01 -7.34
N VAL A 50 -12.09 -11.01 -7.20
CA VAL A 50 -13.51 -10.89 -7.58
C VAL A 50 -14.20 -9.92 -6.63
N LYS A 51 -13.95 -10.04 -5.32
CA LYS A 51 -14.49 -9.09 -4.33
C LYS A 51 -13.90 -7.70 -4.49
N GLY A 52 -12.60 -7.62 -4.81
CA GLY A 52 -11.94 -6.37 -5.16
C GLY A 52 -12.69 -5.66 -6.28
N ALA A 53 -12.84 -6.32 -7.44
CA ALA A 53 -13.53 -5.77 -8.60
C ALA A 53 -14.99 -5.35 -8.31
N ALA A 54 -15.73 -6.15 -7.53
CA ALA A 54 -17.10 -5.81 -7.14
C ALA A 54 -17.18 -4.48 -6.36
N LEU A 55 -16.25 -4.27 -5.41
CA LEU A 55 -16.19 -3.02 -4.65
C LEU A 55 -15.77 -1.83 -5.53
N ILE A 56 -14.85 -2.04 -6.49
CA ILE A 56 -14.51 -1.00 -7.47
C ILE A 56 -15.77 -0.57 -8.23
N TYR A 57 -16.53 -1.54 -8.75
CA TYR A 57 -17.76 -1.27 -9.51
C TYR A 57 -18.78 -0.49 -8.67
N GLU A 58 -19.04 -0.95 -7.44
CA GLU A 58 -19.93 -0.29 -6.49
C GLU A 58 -19.54 1.18 -6.28
N VAL A 59 -18.27 1.43 -5.98
CA VAL A 59 -17.76 2.79 -5.72
C VAL A 59 -17.91 3.69 -6.94
N THR A 60 -17.63 3.18 -8.14
CA THR A 60 -17.75 3.97 -9.37
C THR A 60 -19.18 4.33 -9.75
N GLY A 61 -20.17 3.61 -9.21
CA GLY A 61 -21.59 3.88 -9.42
C GLY A 61 -22.21 4.88 -8.45
N GLY A 62 -21.47 5.34 -7.44
CA GLY A 62 -21.96 6.27 -6.41
C GLY A 62 -21.79 7.74 -6.76
N ASP A 63 -22.59 8.61 -6.13
CA ASP A 63 -22.54 10.07 -6.34
C ASP A 63 -21.24 10.71 -5.82
N LYS A 64 -20.54 10.06 -4.89
CA LYS A 64 -19.30 10.57 -4.29
C LYS A 64 -18.19 9.51 -4.33
N LEU A 65 -17.17 9.78 -5.12
CA LEU A 65 -15.98 8.95 -5.19
C LEU A 65 -15.04 9.20 -3.99
N PRO A 66 -14.50 8.15 -3.37
CA PRO A 66 -13.52 8.31 -2.30
C PRO A 66 -12.17 8.76 -2.88
N GLY A 67 -11.48 9.66 -2.18
CA GLY A 67 -10.11 10.05 -2.53
C GLY A 67 -9.10 8.91 -2.37
N HIS A 68 -9.33 8.02 -1.40
CA HIS A 68 -8.54 6.82 -1.15
C HIS A 68 -9.47 5.62 -0.92
N LEU A 69 -9.15 4.49 -1.56
CA LEU A 69 -9.88 3.23 -1.39
C LEU A 69 -8.86 2.11 -1.24
N ALA A 70 -8.69 1.65 0.00
CA ALA A 70 -7.92 0.46 0.32
C ALA A 70 -8.74 -0.79 0.03
N LEU A 71 -8.14 -1.76 -0.67
CA LEU A 71 -8.80 -3.02 -1.02
C LEU A 71 -8.06 -4.20 -0.37
N GLY A 72 -8.70 -4.83 0.60
CA GLY A 72 -8.10 -5.94 1.36
C GLY A 72 -7.59 -5.52 2.75
N ARG A 73 -7.55 -6.48 3.67
CA ARG A 73 -7.20 -6.23 5.09
C ARG A 73 -5.79 -5.66 5.25
N ASP A 74 -4.84 -6.20 4.49
CA ASP A 74 -3.44 -5.77 4.52
C ASP A 74 -3.26 -4.34 4.00
N ALA A 75 -4.03 -3.92 2.99
CA ALA A 75 -4.04 -2.53 2.53
C ALA A 75 -4.56 -1.58 3.62
N ILE A 76 -5.66 -1.94 4.29
CA ILE A 76 -6.22 -1.17 5.40
C ILE A 76 -5.20 -1.04 6.53
N GLU A 77 -4.58 -2.15 6.95
CA GLU A 77 -3.59 -2.15 8.04
C GLU A 77 -2.39 -1.26 7.71
N ARG A 78 -1.83 -1.35 6.50
CA ARG A 78 -0.71 -0.48 6.07
C ARG A 78 -1.09 0.99 6.07
N GLN A 79 -2.29 1.32 5.60
CA GLN A 79 -2.77 2.70 5.57
C GLN A 79 -2.96 3.24 6.99
N LEU A 80 -3.53 2.45 7.91
CA LEU A 80 -3.67 2.83 9.32
C LEU A 80 -2.33 3.05 10.01
N VAL A 81 -1.33 2.21 9.76
CA VAL A 81 0.03 2.42 10.28
C VAL A 81 0.61 3.74 9.77
N LYS A 82 0.45 4.05 8.48
CA LYS A 82 0.94 5.31 7.91
C LYS A 82 0.23 6.52 8.47
N ILE A 83 -1.10 6.45 8.61
CA ILE A 83 -1.91 7.52 9.22
C ILE A 83 -1.45 7.75 10.66
N GLY A 84 -1.26 6.69 11.45
CA GLY A 84 -0.77 6.79 12.82
C GLY A 84 0.58 7.50 12.90
N SER A 85 1.55 7.09 12.08
CA SER A 85 2.86 7.76 12.03
C SER A 85 2.77 9.25 11.69
N ILE A 86 1.91 9.64 10.75
CA ILE A 86 1.70 11.06 10.43
C ILE A 86 1.06 11.80 11.61
N GLN A 87 0.10 11.17 12.28
CA GLN A 87 -0.55 11.76 13.46
C GLN A 87 0.44 11.95 14.61
N ASP A 88 1.31 10.97 14.85
CA ASP A 88 2.36 11.04 15.87
C ASP A 88 3.35 12.17 15.58
N ASP A 89 3.81 12.28 14.33
CA ASP A 89 4.70 13.36 13.90
C ASP A 89 4.03 14.73 14.07
N LEU A 90 2.77 14.88 13.61
CA LEU A 90 2.03 16.13 13.76
C LEU A 90 1.81 16.49 15.22
N ALA A 91 1.50 15.51 16.08
CA ALA A 91 1.29 15.75 17.51
C ALA A 91 2.58 16.23 18.19
N ALA A 92 3.73 15.61 17.88
CA ALA A 92 5.02 15.95 18.44
C ALA A 92 5.48 17.37 18.07
N TRP A 93 5.08 17.88 16.90
CA TRP A 93 5.56 19.15 16.36
C TRP A 93 4.50 20.25 16.29
N ARG A 94 3.25 19.97 16.71
CA ARG A 94 2.08 20.82 16.51
C ARG A 94 2.31 22.29 16.82
N ASP A 95 2.69 22.61 18.05
CA ASP A 95 2.80 24.01 18.50
C ASP A 95 3.94 24.75 17.80
N ARG A 96 5.07 24.07 17.59
CA ARG A 96 6.24 24.64 16.91
C ARG A 96 5.95 24.88 15.43
N SER A 97 5.25 23.95 14.78
CA SER A 97 4.79 24.11 13.40
C SER A 97 3.74 25.20 13.27
N ALA A 98 2.82 25.32 14.23
CA ALA A 98 1.82 26.40 14.23
C ALA A 98 2.45 27.78 14.43
N ALA A 99 3.52 27.87 15.25
CA ALA A 99 4.25 29.11 15.51
C ALA A 99 5.02 29.68 14.30
N THR A 100 5.03 29.00 13.14
CA THR A 100 5.61 29.54 11.91
C THR A 100 4.60 30.28 11.03
N ALA A 101 3.36 30.48 11.49
CA ALA A 101 2.39 31.35 10.81
C ALA A 101 2.86 32.82 10.87
N CYS A 102 2.51 33.61 9.85
CA CYS A 102 2.73 35.06 9.91
C CYS A 102 1.86 35.68 11.01
N ASP A 103 2.37 36.70 11.70
CA ASP A 103 1.65 37.38 12.79
C ASP A 103 0.35 38.06 12.33
N ASP A 104 0.21 38.34 11.03
CA ASP A 104 -0.94 38.96 10.39
C ASP A 104 -1.90 37.96 9.70
N ALA A 105 -1.62 36.66 9.78
CA ALA A 105 -2.49 35.62 9.24
C ALA A 105 -3.62 35.29 10.24
N ALA A 106 -4.84 35.72 9.93
CA ALA A 106 -6.09 35.32 10.59
C ALA A 106 -6.83 34.26 9.77
#